data_AF-A0A3P7NDU8-F1
#
_entry.id   AF-A0A3P7NDU8-F1
#
_cell.length_a   1.000
_cell.length_b   1.000
_cell.length_c   1.000
_cell.angle_alpha   90.00
_cell.angle_beta   90.00
_cell.angle_gamma   90.00
#
_symmetry.space_group_name_H-M   'P 1'
#
loop_
_entity.id
_entity.type
_entity.pdbx_description
1 polymer ?
#
loop_
_entity_poly.entity_id
_entity_poly.type
_entity_poly.pdbx_seq_one_letter_code
_entity_poly.pdbx_strand_id
1 'polypeptide(L)'
;MSSDFTPATERKRLQTLAYQSPELIGNCFSRLEYSRTLTKKDLKTKVLFRDWFMDGWASKTVKESDLKLPLISESTRKKRLLNTIGVSRGFGDHHLYTVDDHLPIKPFLSSVPEVDGLWDVLSNEDAGLIVRSSLSATEQSEQSRYSMAAQELASAARGYPS
;
A
#
# COMPACT_ATOMS: atom_id res chain seq x y z
N MET A 1 7.86 -5.91 -14.25
CA MET A 1 8.33 -6.69 -13.08
C MET A 1 7.34 -6.44 -11.95
N SER A 2 6.72 -7.48 -11.37
CA SER A 2 5.80 -7.30 -10.23
C SER A 2 6.60 -6.84 -9.02
N SER A 3 6.17 -5.77 -8.36
CA SER A 3 6.78 -5.32 -7.09
C SER A 3 6.04 -5.97 -5.92
N ASP A 4 6.76 -6.28 -4.84
CA ASP A 4 6.13 -6.81 -3.62
C ASP A 4 5.42 -5.68 -2.85
N PHE A 5 4.16 -5.91 -2.52
CA PHE A 5 3.39 -5.04 -1.62
C PHE A 5 3.78 -5.31 -0.17
N THR A 6 4.67 -4.46 0.33
CA THR A 6 5.19 -4.51 1.70
C THR A 6 4.69 -3.30 2.47
N PRO A 7 4.72 -3.34 3.82
CA PRO A 7 4.43 -2.17 4.63
C PRO A 7 5.27 -0.93 4.25
N ALA A 8 6.50 -1.13 3.74
CA ALA A 8 7.35 -0.04 3.28
C ALA A 8 6.87 0.58 1.94
N THR A 9 6.61 -0.26 0.94
CA THR A 9 6.18 0.21 -0.39
C THR A 9 4.78 0.82 -0.34
N GLU A 10 3.91 0.29 0.53
CA GLU A 10 2.53 0.77 0.70
C GLU A 10 2.33 1.77 1.85
N ARG A 11 3.42 2.36 2.36
CA ARG A 11 3.39 3.27 3.51
C ARG A 11 2.31 4.36 3.39
N LYS A 12 2.20 5.06 2.25
CA LYS A 12 1.18 6.14 2.08
C LYS A 12 -0.23 5.60 2.29
N ARG A 13 -0.56 4.44 1.70
CA ARG A 13 -1.88 3.82 1.82
C ARG A 13 -2.18 3.44 3.27
N LEU A 14 -1.22 2.79 3.94
CA LEU A 14 -1.37 2.38 5.33
C LEU A 14 -1.52 3.58 6.29
N GLN A 15 -0.73 4.63 6.09
CA GLN A 15 -0.85 5.87 6.87
C GLN A 15 -2.16 6.60 6.58
N THR A 16 -2.67 6.55 5.35
CA THR A 16 -3.97 7.12 4.96
C THR A 16 -5.10 6.41 5.67
N LEU A 17 -5.09 5.07 5.71
CA LEU A 17 -6.06 4.29 6.49
C LEU A 17 -6.03 4.65 7.98
N ALA A 18 -4.84 4.74 8.57
CA ALA A 18 -4.68 5.13 9.97
C ALA A 18 -5.06 6.61 10.24
N TYR A 19 -5.00 7.47 9.22
CA TYR A 19 -5.47 8.86 9.31
C TYR A 19 -7.00 8.95 9.24
N GLN A 20 -7.62 8.18 8.33
CA GLN A 20 -9.07 8.15 8.13
C GLN A 20 -9.79 7.42 9.28
N SER A 21 -9.17 6.38 9.81
CA SER A 21 -9.68 5.50 10.86
C SER A 21 -8.65 5.32 11.98
N PRO A 22 -8.45 6.32 12.86
CA PRO A 22 -7.46 6.27 13.95
C PRO A 22 -7.68 5.12 14.95
N GLU A 23 -8.91 4.61 15.08
CA GLU A 23 -9.26 3.47 15.91
C GLU A 23 -8.51 2.18 15.51
N LEU A 24 -8.10 2.06 14.25
CA LEU A 24 -7.37 0.89 13.75
C LEU A 24 -5.97 0.75 14.34
N ILE A 25 -5.38 1.86 14.78
CA ILE A 25 -4.05 1.90 15.41
C ILE A 25 -4.12 2.09 16.93
N GLY A 26 -5.34 2.25 17.46
CA GLY A 26 -5.61 2.53 18.86
C GLY A 26 -4.84 3.73 19.39
N ASN A 27 -4.59 3.75 20.70
CA ASN A 27 -3.71 4.74 21.32
C ASN A 27 -2.24 4.25 21.40
N CYS A 28 -1.93 3.13 20.76
CA CYS A 28 -0.72 2.35 21.04
C CYS A 28 0.32 2.54 19.93
N PHE A 29 -0.14 2.78 18.71
CA PHE A 29 0.72 3.05 17.57
C PHE A 29 0.60 4.50 17.09
N SER A 30 1.67 4.97 16.45
CA SER A 30 1.76 6.24 15.76
C SER A 30 1.75 5.98 14.25
N ARG A 31 0.83 6.63 13.54
CA ARG A 31 0.87 6.66 12.07
C ARG A 31 2.10 7.42 11.53
N LEU A 32 2.65 8.34 12.31
CA LEU A 32 3.82 9.12 11.90
C LEU A 32 5.07 8.25 11.87
N GLU A 33 5.85 8.44 10.81
CA GLU A 33 7.18 7.86 10.70
C GLU A 33 8.22 8.90 11.11
N TYR A 34 9.24 8.45 11.82
CA TYR A 34 10.35 9.27 12.31
C TYR A 34 11.65 8.78 11.70
N SER A 35 12.63 9.68 11.53
CA SER A 35 13.94 9.33 10.97
C SER A 35 14.75 8.38 11.86
N ARG A 36 14.33 8.19 13.11
CA ARG A 36 14.88 7.26 14.09
C ARG A 36 13.83 6.91 15.15
N THR A 37 14.05 5.84 15.90
CA THR A 37 13.25 5.51 17.08
C THR A 37 13.37 6.61 18.14
N LEU A 38 12.23 7.02 18.69
CA LEU A 38 12.14 8.03 19.73
C LEU A 38 12.04 7.40 21.11
N THR A 39 12.63 8.06 22.09
CA THR A 39 12.62 7.69 23.50
C THR A 39 12.24 8.89 24.36
N LYS A 40 12.01 8.68 25.66
CA LYS A 40 11.74 9.77 26.61
C LYS A 40 12.85 10.84 26.64
N LYS A 41 14.09 10.50 26.27
CA LYS A 41 15.21 11.46 26.17
C LYS A 41 15.04 12.47 25.05
N ASP A 42 14.22 12.15 24.05
CA ASP A 42 14.01 12.98 22.87
C ASP A 42 12.90 14.01 23.04
N LEU A 43 12.16 13.98 24.16
CA LEU A 43 11.09 14.94 24.45
C LEU A 43 11.60 16.38 24.33
N LYS A 44 10.79 17.25 23.72
CA LYS A 44 11.09 18.67 23.48
C LYS A 44 12.27 18.94 22.53
N THR A 45 12.90 17.90 21.96
CA THR A 45 13.91 18.04 20.90
C THR A 45 13.25 18.07 19.52
N LYS A 46 13.98 18.52 18.49
CA LYS A 46 13.52 18.47 17.10
C LYS A 46 13.87 17.12 16.47
N VAL A 47 12.94 16.53 15.74
CA VAL A 47 13.14 15.33 14.94
C VAL A 47 12.54 15.50 13.55
N LEU A 48 13.08 14.75 12.58
CA LEU A 48 12.48 14.61 11.27
C LEU A 48 11.35 13.58 11.30
N PHE A 49 10.21 13.94 10.73
CA PHE A 49 9.03 13.11 10.65
C PHE A 49 8.39 13.21 9.26
N ARG A 50 7.57 12.22 8.90
CA ARG A 50 6.74 12.27 7.69
C ARG A 50 5.40 11.58 7.90
N ASP A 51 4.40 12.03 7.15
CA ASP A 51 3.00 11.61 7.24
C ASP A 51 2.45 11.12 5.89
N TRP A 52 1.20 10.67 5.86
CA TRP A 52 0.55 10.05 4.70
C TRP A 52 0.64 10.87 3.40
N PHE A 53 0.51 12.20 3.49
CA PHE A 53 0.55 13.11 2.34
C PHE A 53 1.97 13.52 1.94
N MET A 54 2.99 13.13 2.71
CA MET A 54 4.36 13.60 2.54
C MET A 54 5.20 12.62 1.73
N ASP A 55 5.99 13.16 0.81
CA ASP A 55 7.05 12.45 0.11
C ASP A 55 8.42 12.61 0.80
N GLY A 56 8.64 13.79 1.43
CA GLY A 56 9.85 14.13 2.16
C GLY A 56 9.68 14.18 3.68
N TRP A 57 10.71 14.67 4.36
CA TRP A 57 10.73 14.87 5.81
C TRP A 57 10.42 16.32 6.17
N ALA A 58 9.67 16.54 7.25
CA ALA A 58 9.58 17.84 7.94
C ALA A 58 10.14 17.73 9.35
N SER A 59 10.41 18.87 9.98
CA SER A 59 10.85 18.92 11.38
C SER A 59 9.67 19.19 12.31
N LYS A 60 9.60 18.49 13.45
CA LYS A 60 8.71 18.80 14.57
C LYS A 60 9.40 18.64 15.91
N THR A 61 8.83 19.27 16.93
CA THR A 61 9.22 19.06 18.32
C THR A 61 8.53 17.81 18.87
N VAL A 62 9.30 16.90 19.47
CA VAL A 62 8.81 15.62 20.01
C VAL A 62 7.91 15.84 21.22
N LYS A 63 6.74 15.18 21.20
CA LYS A 63 5.74 15.12 22.28
C LYS A 63 5.61 13.69 22.83
N GLU A 64 4.95 13.53 23.97
CA GLU A 64 4.70 12.21 24.57
C GLU A 64 3.95 11.27 23.62
N SER A 65 2.98 11.79 22.86
CA SER A 65 2.22 11.04 21.85
C SER A 65 3.08 10.48 20.71
N ASP A 66 4.28 11.03 20.53
CA ASP A 66 5.22 10.64 19.47
C ASP A 66 6.08 9.44 19.89
N LEU A 67 6.05 9.05 21.17
CA LEU A 67 6.79 7.91 21.72
C LEU A 67 6.04 6.58 21.53
N LYS A 68 4.86 6.60 20.91
CA LYS A 68 4.08 5.41 20.54
C LYS A 68 4.85 4.56 19.52
N LEU A 69 4.52 3.27 19.48
CA LEU A 69 5.13 2.34 18.51
C LEU A 69 4.83 2.78 17.07
N PRO A 70 5.76 2.68 16.13
CA PRO A 70 5.49 3.08 14.76
C PRO A 70 4.51 2.11 14.08
N LEU A 71 3.60 2.63 13.25
CA LEU A 71 2.69 1.84 12.42
C LEU A 71 3.46 0.83 11.56
N ILE A 72 4.62 1.24 11.04
CA ILE A 72 5.53 0.41 10.27
C ILE A 72 6.86 0.36 11.02
N SER A 73 7.16 -0.79 11.62
CA SER A 73 8.40 -1.01 12.36
C SER A 73 9.45 -1.73 11.52
N GLU A 74 10.70 -1.60 11.92
CA GLU A 74 11.81 -2.32 11.34
C GLU A 74 12.16 -3.53 12.19
N SER A 75 12.06 -4.73 11.60
CA SER A 75 12.61 -5.97 12.13
C SER A 75 13.88 -6.32 11.35
N THR A 76 14.75 -7.13 11.94
CA THR A 76 16.10 -7.51 11.47
C THR A 76 16.29 -7.76 9.97
N ARG A 77 15.24 -8.06 9.19
CA ARG A 77 15.30 -8.11 7.71
C ARG A 77 14.06 -7.60 6.97
N LYS A 78 12.97 -7.23 7.66
CA LYS A 78 11.69 -6.87 7.02
C LYS A 78 10.95 -5.81 7.83
N LYS A 79 10.29 -4.90 7.12
CA LYS A 79 9.37 -3.94 7.74
C LYS A 79 8.07 -4.64 8.09
N ARG A 80 7.51 -4.37 9.28
CA ARG A 80 6.29 -5.00 9.77
C ARG A 80 5.21 -3.96 10.05
N LEU A 81 3.99 -4.27 9.63
CA LEU A 81 2.81 -3.52 10.01
C LEU A 81 2.41 -3.90 11.44
N LEU A 82 2.26 -2.90 12.31
CA LEU A 82 1.85 -3.05 13.71
C LEU A 82 2.65 -4.13 14.45
N ASN A 83 3.96 -4.22 14.19
CA ASN A 83 4.87 -5.27 14.68
C ASN A 83 4.48 -6.72 14.36
N THR A 84 3.43 -6.94 13.55
CA THR A 84 2.80 -8.25 13.40
C THR A 84 3.18 -8.90 12.08
N ILE A 85 2.85 -8.29 10.94
CA ILE A 85 2.93 -8.92 9.62
C ILE A 85 3.84 -8.16 8.65
N GLY A 86 4.53 -8.89 7.76
CA GLY A 86 5.46 -8.32 6.77
C GLY A 86 4.87 -8.05 5.39
N VAL A 87 3.55 -8.20 5.23
CA VAL A 87 2.81 -7.93 3.99
C VAL A 87 1.69 -6.94 4.26
N SER A 88 1.24 -6.25 3.22
CA SER A 88 0.18 -5.23 3.32
C SER A 88 -1.05 -5.54 2.45
N ARG A 89 -1.01 -6.65 1.71
CA ARG A 89 -2.14 -7.20 0.93
C ARG A 89 -2.25 -8.70 1.16
N GLY A 90 -3.47 -9.22 1.09
CA GLY A 90 -3.69 -10.65 1.29
C GLY A 90 -5.16 -11.04 1.47
N PHE A 91 -5.48 -12.24 1.02
CA PHE A 91 -6.72 -12.93 1.36
C PHE A 91 -6.53 -13.68 2.69
N GLY A 92 -7.56 -13.73 3.54
CA GLY A 92 -7.45 -14.34 4.88
C GLY A 92 -7.03 -13.35 5.98
N ASP A 93 -6.42 -13.88 7.05
CA ASP A 93 -5.98 -13.16 8.27
C ASP A 93 -7.10 -12.41 9.02
N HIS A 94 -8.34 -12.89 8.91
CA HIS A 94 -9.52 -12.31 9.57
C HIS A 94 -9.41 -12.32 11.10
N HIS A 95 -8.64 -13.26 11.67
CA HIS A 95 -8.42 -13.40 13.10
C HIS A 95 -6.99 -13.07 13.51
N LEU A 96 -6.23 -12.35 12.67
CA LEU A 96 -4.91 -11.87 13.02
C LEU A 96 -5.01 -10.55 13.77
N TYR A 97 -4.45 -10.52 14.98
CA TYR A 97 -4.46 -9.36 15.87
C TYR A 97 -3.05 -9.02 16.36
N THR A 98 -2.84 -7.78 16.79
CA THR A 98 -1.63 -7.43 17.56
C THR A 98 -1.62 -8.19 18.90
N VAL A 99 -0.42 -8.51 19.39
CA VAL A 99 -0.24 -9.32 20.61
C VAL A 99 -0.72 -8.57 21.86
N ASP A 100 -0.33 -7.30 21.98
CA ASP A 100 -0.52 -6.56 23.24
C ASP A 100 -1.91 -5.90 23.33
N ASP A 101 -2.35 -5.27 22.24
CA ASP A 101 -3.55 -4.41 22.23
C ASP A 101 -4.76 -5.04 21.53
N HIS A 102 -4.64 -6.27 21.03
CA HIS A 102 -5.69 -6.98 20.29
C HIS A 102 -6.31 -6.16 19.14
N LEU A 103 -5.50 -5.38 18.44
CA LEU A 103 -5.95 -4.60 17.28
C LEU A 103 -6.04 -5.49 16.04
N PRO A 104 -7.14 -5.45 15.27
CA PRO A 104 -7.28 -6.27 14.08
C PRO A 104 -6.33 -5.81 12.97
N ILE A 105 -5.62 -6.75 12.34
CA ILE A 105 -4.72 -6.44 11.21
C ILE A 105 -5.48 -6.35 9.89
N LYS A 106 -6.59 -7.10 9.76
CA LYS A 106 -7.34 -7.23 8.51
C LYS A 106 -7.73 -5.90 7.84
N PRO A 107 -8.15 -4.84 8.55
CA PRO A 107 -8.50 -3.56 7.94
C PRO A 107 -7.38 -2.92 7.10
N PHE A 108 -6.11 -3.25 7.36
CA PHE A 108 -4.98 -2.76 6.57
C PHE A 108 -4.65 -3.62 5.35
N LEU A 109 -5.11 -4.87 5.32
CA LEU A 109 -4.80 -5.86 4.29
C LEU A 109 -5.79 -5.75 3.14
N SER A 110 -5.38 -5.04 2.08
CA SER A 110 -6.18 -4.98 0.84
C SER A 110 -6.29 -6.39 0.23
N SER A 111 -7.50 -6.83 -0.04
CA SER A 111 -7.77 -8.02 -0.86
C SER A 111 -7.72 -7.70 -2.36
N VAL A 112 -7.64 -6.41 -2.74
CA VAL A 112 -7.60 -5.97 -4.11
C VAL A 112 -6.16 -6.01 -4.61
N PRO A 113 -5.85 -6.77 -5.69
CA PRO A 113 -4.56 -6.68 -6.34
C PRO A 113 -4.42 -5.30 -6.97
N GLU A 114 -3.25 -4.68 -6.86
CA GLU A 114 -2.91 -3.50 -7.66
C GLU A 114 -2.14 -3.97 -8.89
N VAL A 115 -2.63 -3.56 -10.06
CA VAL A 115 -2.07 -3.92 -11.35
C VAL A 115 -1.25 -2.73 -11.81
N ASP A 116 -0.01 -2.67 -11.34
CA ASP A 116 0.99 -1.74 -11.87
C ASP A 116 1.55 -2.34 -13.17
N GLY A 117 1.59 -1.55 -14.24
CA GLY A 117 2.19 -1.97 -15.50
C GLY A 117 1.34 -1.78 -16.75
N LEU A 118 0.01 -1.63 -16.66
CA LEU A 118 -0.78 -1.43 -17.89
C LEU A 118 -0.47 -0.07 -18.54
N TRP A 119 -0.55 1.00 -17.74
CA TRP A 119 -0.33 2.37 -18.19
C TRP A 119 1.14 2.78 -18.21
N ASP A 120 2.02 1.92 -17.69
CA ASP A 120 3.47 2.14 -17.74
C ASP A 120 4.02 1.89 -19.16
N VAL A 121 3.34 1.06 -19.96
CA VAL A 121 3.74 0.72 -21.34
C VAL A 121 2.70 1.06 -22.40
N LEU A 122 1.45 1.36 -22.01
CA LEU A 122 0.40 1.78 -22.94
C LEU A 122 -0.10 3.17 -22.60
N SER A 123 -0.19 4.05 -23.60
CA SER A 123 -0.94 5.29 -23.46
C SER A 123 -2.46 5.02 -23.41
N ASN A 124 -3.23 6.00 -22.95
CA ASN A 124 -4.70 5.91 -23.00
C ASN A 124 -5.21 5.72 -24.44
N GLU A 125 -4.53 6.35 -25.40
CA GLU A 125 -4.81 6.26 -26.83
C GLU A 125 -4.57 4.84 -27.34
N ASP A 126 -3.41 4.25 -27.04
CA ASP A 126 -3.04 2.89 -27.48
C ASP A 126 -3.98 1.84 -26.88
N ALA A 127 -4.27 1.94 -25.58
CA ALA A 127 -5.24 1.07 -24.93
C ALA A 127 -6.63 1.18 -25.56
N GLY A 128 -7.06 2.41 -25.87
CA GLY A 128 -8.32 2.68 -26.55
C GLY A 128 -8.36 2.11 -27.97
N LEU A 129 -7.24 2.08 -28.69
CA LEU A 129 -7.15 1.47 -30.02
C LEU A 129 -7.25 -0.06 -29.93
N ILE A 130 -6.50 -0.69 -29.02
CA ILE A 130 -6.51 -2.15 -28.82
C ILE A 130 -7.92 -2.63 -28.49
N VAL A 131 -8.58 -2.00 -27.51
CA VAL A 131 -9.93 -2.37 -27.10
C VAL A 131 -10.93 -2.18 -28.24
N ARG A 132 -10.87 -1.04 -28.96
CA ARG A 132 -11.79 -0.79 -30.10
C ARG A 132 -11.59 -1.80 -31.23
N SER A 133 -10.35 -2.13 -31.56
CA SER A 133 -10.02 -3.13 -32.58
C SER A 133 -10.59 -4.49 -32.19
N SER A 134 -10.33 -4.95 -30.97
CA SER A 134 -10.83 -6.22 -30.43
C SER A 134 -12.35 -6.32 -30.48
N LEU A 135 -13.02 -5.25 -30.02
CA LEU A 135 -14.48 -5.18 -30.05
C LEU A 135 -14.98 -5.19 -31.49
N SER A 136 -14.36 -4.46 -32.42
CA SER A 136 -14.80 -4.44 -33.82
C SER A 136 -14.64 -5.79 -34.54
N ALA A 137 -13.71 -6.63 -34.08
CA ALA A 137 -13.45 -7.95 -34.63
C ALA A 137 -14.34 -9.07 -34.05
N THR A 138 -15.19 -8.75 -33.07
CA THR A 138 -16.04 -9.70 -32.35
C THR A 138 -17.52 -9.32 -32.44
N GLU A 139 -18.38 -10.33 -32.54
CA GLU A 139 -19.83 -10.13 -32.67
C GLU A 139 -20.43 -9.55 -31.39
N GLN A 140 -21.43 -8.69 -31.54
CA GLN A 140 -22.01 -7.99 -30.39
C GLN A 140 -22.78 -8.92 -29.43
N SER A 141 -23.24 -10.07 -29.92
CA SER A 141 -23.87 -11.13 -29.13
C SER A 141 -22.88 -12.06 -28.43
N GLU A 142 -21.57 -11.94 -28.72
CA GLU A 142 -20.56 -12.84 -28.17
C GLU A 142 -20.29 -12.52 -26.69
N GLN A 143 -20.60 -13.47 -25.81
CA GLN A 143 -20.47 -13.29 -24.35
C GLN A 143 -19.02 -13.07 -23.90
N SER A 144 -18.04 -13.62 -24.62
CA SER A 144 -16.60 -13.51 -24.33
C SER A 144 -15.96 -12.21 -24.81
N ARG A 145 -16.67 -11.38 -25.59
CA ARG A 145 -16.13 -10.20 -26.28
C ARG A 145 -15.31 -9.26 -25.39
N TYR A 146 -15.83 -8.92 -24.21
CA TYR A 146 -15.12 -8.05 -23.27
C TYR A 146 -13.92 -8.74 -22.62
N SER A 147 -14.01 -10.04 -22.35
CA SER A 147 -12.89 -10.83 -21.82
C SER A 147 -11.76 -10.97 -22.83
N MET A 148 -12.09 -11.11 -24.12
CA MET A 148 -11.10 -11.13 -25.22
C MET A 148 -10.38 -9.80 -25.36
N ALA A 149 -11.12 -8.68 -25.36
CA ALA A 149 -10.53 -7.35 -25.39
C ALA A 149 -9.61 -7.09 -24.19
N ALA A 150 -10.00 -7.54 -22.99
CA ALA A 150 -9.16 -7.46 -21.80
C ALA A 150 -7.89 -8.33 -21.91
N GLN A 151 -7.99 -9.53 -22.48
CA GLN A 151 -6.84 -10.40 -22.71
C GLN A 151 -5.85 -9.82 -23.73
N GLU A 152 -6.33 -9.26 -24.83
CA GLU A 152 -5.47 -8.60 -25.82
C GLU A 152 -4.77 -7.39 -25.23
N LEU A 153 -5.49 -6.55 -24.48
CA LEU A 153 -4.91 -5.41 -23.78
C LEU A 153 -3.83 -5.83 -22.77
N ALA A 154 -4.10 -6.86 -21.97
CA ALA A 154 -3.13 -7.42 -21.02
C ALA A 154 -1.95 -8.14 -21.69
N SER A 155 -2.11 -8.60 -22.93
CA SER A 155 -1.03 -9.21 -23.72
C SER A 155 -0.13 -8.13 -24.33
N ALA A 156 -0.71 -7.05 -24.85
CA ALA A 156 0.04 -5.90 -25.36
C ALA A 156 0.91 -5.25 -24.27
N ALA A 157 0.38 -5.12 -23.04
CA ALA A 157 1.13 -4.56 -21.91
C ALA A 157 2.23 -5.47 -21.33
N ARG A 158 2.30 -6.76 -21.71
CA ARG A 158 3.35 -7.65 -21.21
C ARG A 158 4.71 -7.46 -21.91
N GLY A 159 4.73 -6.84 -23.09
CA GLY A 159 5.91 -6.77 -23.96
C GLY A 159 6.31 -8.13 -24.53
N TYR A 160 7.01 -8.15 -25.66
CA TYR A 160 7.65 -9.36 -26.17
C TYR A 160 9.00 -9.56 -25.46
N PRO A 161 9.33 -10.76 -24.97
CA PRO A 161 10.66 -11.02 -24.44
C PRO A 161 11.67 -10.90 -25.60
N SER A 162 12.62 -9.96 -25.46
CA SER A 162 13.84 -9.88 -26.26
C SER A 162 14.84 -10.96 -25.84
#